data_AF-A0A7Y3MW35-F1
#
_entry.id   AF-A0A7Y3MW35-F1
#
_cell.length_a   1.000
_cell.length_b   1.000
_cell.length_c   1.000
_cell.angle_alpha   90.00
_cell.angle_beta   90.00
_cell.angle_gamma   90.00
#
_symmetry.space_group_name_H-M   'P 1'
#
loop_
_entity.id
_entity.type
_entity.pdbx_description
1 polymer ?
#
loop_
_entity_poly.entity_id
_entity_poly.type
_entity_poly.pdbx_seq_one_letter_code
_entity_poly.pdbx_strand_id
1 'polypeptide(L)'
;MVLVGGCNDCHTEGFAEANGDVAEDVWLTGSRVGFRGPWGTSYPPNLRLTVQGMSEDEWSEMGRSRIGLPPMPWPSLHAMTDEDRQAVYRYLRSLGPLGGPAPTPLPPSQEPQGPWIDFTVHGPSSPQVVGVAL
;
A
#
# COMPACT_ATOMS: atom_id res chain seq x y z
N MET A 1 15.58 -5.64 -1.92
CA MET A 1 14.78 -4.63 -1.19
C MET A 1 13.29 -4.75 -1.42
N VAL A 2 12.78 -4.93 -2.65
CA VAL A 2 11.32 -5.03 -2.90
C VAL A 2 10.61 -6.12 -2.08
N LEU A 3 11.19 -7.33 -2.02
CA LEU A 3 10.62 -8.44 -1.22
C LEU A 3 10.77 -8.18 0.29
N VAL A 4 11.99 -7.88 0.74
CA VAL A 4 12.29 -7.64 2.17
C VAL A 4 11.52 -6.43 2.72
N GLY A 5 11.29 -5.41 1.89
CA GLY A 5 10.53 -4.21 2.23
C GLY A 5 9.01 -4.37 2.10
N GLY A 6 8.51 -5.56 1.73
CA GLY A 6 7.07 -5.85 1.65
C GLY A 6 6.33 -5.05 0.58
N CYS A 7 7.02 -4.56 -0.46
CA CYS A 7 6.37 -3.71 -1.46
C CYS A 7 5.25 -4.46 -2.19
N ASN A 8 5.46 -5.74 -2.49
CA ASN A 8 4.47 -6.57 -3.17
C ASN A 8 3.21 -6.83 -2.32
N ASP A 9 3.32 -6.83 -0.99
CA ASP A 9 2.20 -7.18 -0.10
C ASP A 9 0.97 -6.27 -0.30
N CYS A 10 1.20 -5.05 -0.77
CA CYS A 10 0.13 -4.12 -1.16
C CYS A 10 0.14 -3.78 -2.65
N HIS A 11 1.32 -3.68 -3.28
CA HIS A 11 1.43 -3.19 -4.66
C HIS A 11 1.37 -4.29 -5.72
N THR A 12 1.08 -5.54 -5.34
CA THR A 12 0.84 -6.64 -6.27
C THR A 12 -0.44 -7.35 -5.87
N GLU A 13 -1.42 -7.35 -6.77
CA GLU A 13 -2.71 -8.01 -6.52
C GLU A 13 -2.52 -9.52 -6.25
N GLY A 14 -3.11 -10.01 -5.16
CA GLY A 14 -3.06 -11.43 -4.77
C GLY A 14 -1.74 -11.92 -4.16
N PHE A 15 -0.75 -11.05 -3.96
CA PHE A 15 0.59 -11.49 -3.52
C PHE A 15 0.58 -12.13 -2.13
N ALA A 16 -0.13 -11.52 -1.17
CA ALA A 16 -0.21 -12.04 0.19
C ALA A 16 -1.01 -13.36 0.22
N GLU A 17 -2.13 -13.42 -0.50
CA GLU A 17 -3.01 -14.58 -0.60
C GLU A 17 -2.32 -15.79 -1.25
N ALA A 18 -1.45 -15.53 -2.22
CA ALA A 18 -0.64 -16.54 -2.89
C ALA A 18 0.67 -16.86 -2.14
N ASN A 19 0.91 -16.29 -0.95
CA ASN A 19 2.17 -16.45 -0.21
C ASN A 19 3.41 -16.14 -1.07
N GLY A 20 3.32 -15.07 -1.89
CA GLY A 20 4.36 -14.64 -2.81
C GLY A 20 4.46 -15.41 -4.12
N ASP A 21 3.63 -16.45 -4.34
CA ASP A 21 3.60 -17.24 -5.57
C ASP A 21 2.79 -16.54 -6.68
N VAL A 22 3.28 -15.37 -7.07
CA VAL A 22 2.77 -14.56 -8.19
C VAL A 22 3.91 -14.36 -9.17
N ALA A 23 3.64 -14.47 -10.47
CA ALA A 23 4.65 -14.26 -11.51
C ALA A 23 5.23 -12.82 -11.45
N GLU A 24 6.55 -12.71 -11.56
CA GLU A 24 7.27 -11.43 -11.44
C GLU A 24 6.87 -10.41 -12.52
N ASP A 25 6.44 -10.89 -13.69
CA ASP A 25 6.02 -10.06 -14.80
C ASP A 25 4.83 -9.14 -14.46
N VAL A 26 4.01 -9.49 -13.47
CA VAL A 26 2.87 -8.68 -12.99
C VAL A 26 3.10 -7.96 -11.65
N TRP A 27 4.25 -8.15 -11.00
CA TRP A 27 4.55 -7.51 -9.71
C TRP A 27 4.50 -5.98 -9.77
N LEU A 28 4.12 -5.32 -8.67
CA LEU A 28 4.22 -3.87 -8.43
C LEU A 28 3.32 -3.04 -9.36
N THR A 29 2.28 -3.67 -9.93
CA THR A 29 1.27 -3.04 -10.80
C THR A 29 0.14 -2.35 -10.04
N GLY A 30 0.22 -2.32 -8.70
CA GLY A 30 -0.77 -1.73 -7.81
C GLY A 30 -1.89 -2.71 -7.46
N SER A 31 -2.94 -2.20 -6.81
CA SER A 31 -4.14 -2.98 -6.51
C SER A 31 -5.38 -2.10 -6.63
N ARG A 32 -6.49 -2.72 -7.04
CA ARG A 32 -7.82 -2.09 -7.04
C ARG A 32 -8.58 -2.30 -5.73
N VAL A 33 -8.07 -3.17 -4.85
CA VAL A 33 -8.60 -3.39 -3.51
C VAL A 33 -8.21 -2.21 -2.63
N GLY A 34 -9.20 -1.54 -2.05
CA GLY A 34 -8.98 -0.40 -1.16
C GLY A 34 -8.63 -0.84 0.27
N PHE A 35 -7.90 0.01 0.99
CA PHE A 35 -7.71 -0.10 2.44
C PHE A 35 -8.53 0.99 3.14
N ARG A 36 -9.64 0.58 3.78
CA ARG A 36 -10.61 1.49 4.40
C ARG A 36 -10.37 1.57 5.90
N GLY A 37 -10.30 2.78 6.44
CA GLY A 37 -10.24 3.03 7.87
C GLY A 37 -10.74 4.44 8.22
N PRO A 38 -10.51 4.92 9.46
CA PRO A 38 -10.92 6.28 9.87
C PRO A 38 -10.35 7.42 9.01
N TRP A 39 -9.26 7.17 8.27
CA TRP A 39 -8.66 8.13 7.32
C TRP A 39 -9.35 8.19 5.95
N GLY A 40 -10.31 7.31 5.68
CA GLY A 40 -10.90 7.12 4.35
C GLY A 40 -10.45 5.82 3.71
N THR A 41 -10.42 5.79 2.38
CA THR A 41 -9.96 4.63 1.62
C THR A 41 -8.73 5.01 0.81
N SER A 42 -7.63 4.31 1.01
CA SER A 42 -6.42 4.41 0.18
C SER A 42 -6.33 3.23 -0.77
N TYR A 43 -5.58 3.39 -1.86
CA TYR A 43 -5.32 2.34 -2.82
C TYR A 43 -3.82 2.25 -3.07
N PRO A 44 -3.23 1.04 -3.16
CA PRO A 44 -1.82 0.88 -3.50
C PRO A 44 -1.57 1.37 -4.93
N PRO A 45 -0.78 2.44 -5.13
CA PRO A 45 -0.47 2.91 -6.47
C PRO A 45 0.30 1.86 -7.27
N ASN A 46 0.14 1.91 -8.59
CA ASN A 46 1.01 1.20 -9.49
C ASN A 46 2.43 1.80 -9.43
N LEU A 47 3.38 1.08 -8.82
CA LEU A 47 4.73 1.59 -8.62
C LEU A 47 5.52 1.63 -9.93
N ARG A 48 5.24 0.71 -10.86
CA ARG A 48 5.83 0.73 -12.22
C ARG A 48 5.49 2.03 -12.93
N LEU A 49 4.24 2.51 -12.83
CA LEU A 49 3.84 3.80 -13.40
C LEU A 49 4.37 4.98 -12.59
N THR A 50 4.45 4.85 -11.27
CA THR A 50 4.98 5.91 -10.39
C THR A 50 6.41 6.30 -10.78
N VAL A 51 7.31 5.32 -10.98
CA VAL A 51 8.71 5.59 -11.39
C VAL A 51 8.86 6.06 -12.84
N GLN A 52 7.80 6.01 -13.65
CA GLN A 52 7.81 6.63 -14.98
C GLN A 52 7.53 8.13 -14.91
N GLY A 53 6.85 8.59 -13.86
CA GLY A 53 6.51 9.99 -13.66
C GLY A 53 7.53 10.80 -12.86
N MET A 54 8.65 10.21 -12.45
CA MET A 54 9.68 10.90 -11.66
C MET A 54 11.08 10.34 -11.92
N SER A 55 12.09 11.18 -11.68
CA SER A 55 13.51 10.82 -11.67
C SER A 55 13.89 9.98 -10.44
N GLU A 56 15.08 9.36 -10.50
CA GLU A 56 15.63 8.59 -9.38
C GLU A 56 15.90 9.45 -8.13
N ASP A 57 16.29 10.72 -8.34
CA ASP A 57 16.52 11.68 -7.25
C ASP A 57 15.20 12.09 -6.58
N GLU A 58 14.16 12.38 -7.37
CA GLU A 58 12.82 12.68 -6.85
C GLU A 58 12.23 11.47 -6.09
N TRP A 59 12.43 10.26 -6.60
CA TRP A 59 12.07 9.03 -5.90
C TRP A 59 12.79 8.90 -4.55
N SER A 60 14.11 9.15 -4.55
CA SER A 60 14.93 9.03 -3.36
C SER A 60 14.52 10.05 -2.30
N GLU A 61 14.25 11.29 -2.71
CA GLU A 61 13.79 12.35 -1.82
C GLU A 61 12.40 12.06 -1.25
N MET A 62 11.46 11.64 -2.10
CA MET A 62 10.16 11.15 -1.67
C MET A 62 10.30 10.04 -0.62
N GLY A 63 11.22 9.09 -0.86
CA GLY A 63 11.48 7.97 0.03
C GLY A 63 12.08 8.36 1.38
N ARG A 64 12.65 9.57 1.56
CA ARG A 64 13.22 10.01 2.84
C ARG A 64 12.18 10.57 3.81
N SER A 65 11.14 11.22 3.30
CA SER A 65 10.32 12.10 4.14
C SER A 65 8.83 12.12 3.81
N ARG A 66 8.39 11.45 2.74
CA ARG A 66 6.97 11.52 2.34
C ARG A 66 6.06 11.04 3.46
N ILE A 67 5.06 11.87 3.75
CA ILE A 67 3.89 11.50 4.55
C ILE A 67 2.80 11.12 3.56
N GLY A 68 2.33 9.88 3.63
CA GLY A 68 1.27 9.38 2.77
C GLY A 68 0.15 8.70 3.55
N LEU A 69 -0.82 8.18 2.82
CA LEU A 69 -1.97 7.49 3.41
C LEU A 69 -1.58 6.11 3.97
N PRO A 70 -2.20 5.66 5.07
CA PRO A 70 -2.08 4.28 5.55
C PRO A 70 -2.65 3.27 4.53
N PRO A 71 -2.31 1.97 4.59
CA PRO A 71 -1.41 1.32 5.54
C PRO A 71 0.05 1.25 5.07
N MET A 72 0.42 1.99 4.02
CA MET A 72 1.80 1.97 3.49
C MET A 72 2.82 2.21 4.62
N PRO A 73 3.82 1.33 4.81
CA PRO A 73 4.80 1.44 5.89
C PRO A 73 5.87 2.48 5.57
N TRP A 74 5.48 3.75 5.49
CA TRP A 74 6.39 4.88 5.21
C TRP A 74 7.67 4.88 6.06
N PRO A 75 7.64 4.58 7.38
CA PRO A 75 8.87 4.52 8.19
C PRO A 75 9.88 3.49 7.67
N SER A 76 9.44 2.38 7.10
CA SER A 76 10.33 1.38 6.50
C SER A 76 11.03 1.93 5.26
N LEU A 77 10.32 2.71 4.43
CA LEU A 77 10.91 3.37 3.26
C LEU A 77 11.89 4.49 3.69
N HIS A 78 11.53 5.27 4.72
CA HIS A 78 12.40 6.31 5.29
C HIS A 78 13.71 5.73 5.84
N ALA A 79 13.65 4.53 6.44
CA ALA A 79 14.79 3.86 7.03
C ALA A 79 15.75 3.20 6.01
N MET A 80 15.33 3.03 4.76
CA MET A 80 16.21 2.51 3.70
C MET A 80 17.37 3.47 3.44
N THR A 81 18.54 2.91 3.13
CA THR A 81 19.69 3.71 2.66
C THR A 81 19.37 4.38 1.32
N ASP A 82 20.20 5.34 0.91
CA ASP A 82 20.05 5.96 -0.41
C ASP A 82 20.24 4.90 -1.51
N GLU A 83 21.21 4.01 -1.33
CA GLU A 83 21.49 2.89 -2.23
C GLU A 83 20.31 1.92 -2.34
N ASP A 84 19.67 1.58 -1.22
CA ASP A 84 18.49 0.72 -1.21
C ASP A 84 17.32 1.34 -1.97
N ARG A 85 17.04 2.64 -1.74
CA ARG A 85 15.97 3.37 -2.44
C ARG A 85 16.24 3.46 -3.94
N GLN A 86 17.48 3.73 -4.35
CA GLN A 86 17.90 3.72 -5.75
C GLN A 86 17.77 2.32 -6.36
N ALA A 87 18.15 1.27 -5.64
CA ALA A 87 18.01 -0.11 -6.12
C ALA A 87 16.55 -0.48 -6.36
N VAL A 88 15.63 -0.06 -5.48
CA VAL A 88 14.18 -0.23 -5.69
C VAL A 88 13.72 0.53 -6.93
N TYR A 89 14.13 1.79 -7.09
CA TYR A 89 13.79 2.58 -8.29
C TYR A 89 14.24 1.90 -9.58
N ARG A 90 15.51 1.51 -9.67
CA ARG A 90 16.09 0.88 -10.86
C ARG A 90 15.43 -0.44 -11.19
N TYR A 91 15.09 -1.24 -10.17
CA TYR A 91 14.34 -2.47 -10.35
C TYR A 91 12.91 -2.20 -10.88
N LEU A 92 12.19 -1.23 -10.30
CA LEU A 92 10.88 -0.81 -10.83
C LEU A 92 10.98 -0.32 -12.29
N ARG A 93 12.04 0.41 -12.64
CA ARG A 93 12.31 0.85 -14.01
C ARG A 93 12.61 -0.33 -14.95
N SER A 94 13.35 -1.35 -14.51
CA SER A 94 13.68 -2.51 -15.34
C SER A 94 12.49 -3.39 -15.66
N LEU A 95 11.46 -3.40 -14.81
CA LEU A 95 10.20 -4.10 -15.07
C LEU A 95 9.36 -3.46 -16.19
N GLY A 96 9.64 -2.20 -16.55
CA GLY A 96 8.86 -1.44 -17.53
C GLY A 96 7.44 -1.08 -17.05
N PRO A 97 6.70 -0.25 -17.81
CA PRO A 97 5.31 0.06 -17.49
C PRO A 97 4.39 -1.14 -17.79
N LEU A 98 3.48 -1.45 -16.87
CA LEU A 98 2.41 -2.43 -17.06
C LEU A 98 1.17 -2.02 -16.25
N GLY A 99 -0.02 -2.33 -16.77
CA GLY A 99 -1.29 -2.06 -16.09
C GLY A 99 -1.75 -0.61 -16.17
N GLY A 100 -2.65 -0.23 -15.28
CA GLY A 100 -3.23 1.13 -15.19
C GLY A 100 -2.98 1.79 -13.84
N PRO A 101 -3.36 3.08 -13.70
CA PRO A 101 -3.30 3.75 -12.41
C PRO A 101 -4.29 3.11 -11.41
N ALA A 102 -3.92 3.14 -10.14
CA ALA A 102 -4.81 2.76 -9.06
C ALA A 102 -5.97 3.79 -8.93
N PRO A 103 -7.11 3.40 -8.33
CA PRO A 103 -8.19 4.33 -8.04
C PRO A 103 -7.73 5.51 -7.16
N THR A 104 -8.42 6.64 -7.28
CA THR A 104 -8.17 7.80 -6.42
C THR A 104 -8.59 7.50 -4.99
N PRO A 105 -7.78 7.86 -3.97
CA PRO A 105 -8.19 7.76 -2.57
C PRO A 105 -9.49 8.51 -2.28
N LEU A 106 -10.27 7.98 -1.34
CA LEU A 106 -11.58 8.52 -0.97
C LEU A 106 -11.57 9.03 0.46
N PRO A 107 -12.30 10.12 0.77
CA PRO A 107 -12.45 10.61 2.14
C PRO A 107 -13.28 9.64 3.01
N PRO A 108 -13.25 9.74 4.35
CA PRO A 108 -14.02 8.88 5.26
C PRO A 108 -15.52 8.80 4.98
N SER A 109 -16.10 9.90 4.48
CA SER A 109 -17.55 10.01 4.20
C SER A 109 -17.99 9.26 2.94
N GLN A 110 -17.07 8.73 2.14
CA GLN A 110 -17.38 8.08 0.88
C GLN A 110 -17.08 6.58 0.93
N GLU A 111 -18.01 5.77 0.43
CA GLU A 111 -17.84 4.33 0.30
C GLU A 111 -17.12 3.98 -1.02
N PRO A 112 -16.11 3.09 -1.00
CA PRO A 112 -15.48 2.61 -2.22
C PRO A 112 -16.47 1.80 -3.07
N GLN A 113 -16.36 1.93 -4.40
CA GLN A 113 -17.22 1.20 -5.34
C GLN A 113 -16.73 -0.23 -5.59
N GLY A 114 -15.43 -0.48 -5.42
CA GLY A 114 -14.80 -1.80 -5.57
C GLY A 114 -14.54 -2.46 -4.22
N PRO A 115 -13.97 -3.68 -4.18
CA PRO A 115 -13.66 -4.37 -2.93
C PRO A 115 -12.67 -3.59 -2.04
N TRP A 116 -12.78 -3.77 -0.73
CA TRP A 116 -11.87 -3.18 0.25
C TRP A 116 -11.61 -4.10 1.44
N ILE A 117 -10.46 -3.90 2.08
CA ILE A 117 -10.10 -4.45 3.38
C ILE A 117 -10.41 -3.39 4.44
N ASP A 118 -11.11 -3.79 5.50
CA ASP A 118 -11.46 -2.93 6.62
C ASP A 118 -10.37 -2.94 7.70
N PHE A 119 -9.76 -1.78 7.94
CA PHE A 119 -8.76 -1.52 8.98
C PHE A 119 -9.38 -0.83 10.20
N THR A 120 -10.70 -0.92 10.36
CA THR A 120 -11.39 -0.52 11.58
C THR A 120 -10.98 -1.46 12.72
N VAL A 121 -10.51 -0.87 13.81
CA VAL A 121 -10.20 -1.62 15.03
C VAL A 121 -11.52 -1.98 15.72
N HIS A 122 -11.80 -3.28 15.81
CA HIS A 122 -12.91 -3.81 16.58
C HIS A 122 -12.39 -4.33 17.94
N GLY A 123 -12.90 -3.77 19.03
CA GLY A 123 -12.65 -4.29 20.37
C GLY A 123 -13.64 -5.39 20.75
N PRO A 124 -13.33 -6.22 21.76
CA PRO A 124 -14.34 -7.11 22.34
C PRO A 124 -15.55 -6.28 22.80
N SER A 125 -16.76 -6.74 22.50
CA SER A 125 -17.98 -6.15 23.06
C SER A 125 -17.90 -6.24 24.59
N SER A 126 -17.97 -5.11 25.29
CA SER A 126 -18.10 -5.10 26.75
C SER A 126 -19.25 -6.04 27.14
N PRO A 127 -19.08 -6.95 28.12
CA PRO A 127 -20.21 -7.72 28.61
C PRO A 127 -21.27 -6.74 29.11
N GLN A 128 -22.50 -6.86 28.58
CA GLN A 128 -23.63 -6.13 29.13
C GLN A 128 -23.78 -6.58 30.57
N VAL A 129 -23.45 -5.69 31.52
CA VAL A 129 -23.83 -5.89 32.91
C VAL A 129 -25.35 -5.79 32.92
N VAL A 130 -26.01 -6.96 32.89
CA VAL A 130 -27.45 -7.05 33.13
C VAL A 130 -27.62 -6.60 34.58
N GLY A 131 -28.10 -5.38 34.76
CA GLY A 131 -28.39 -4.84 36.08
C GLY A 131 -29.36 -5.78 36.79
N VAL A 132 -28.90 -6.42 37.86
CA VAL A 132 -29.80 -7.05 38.81
C VAL A 132 -30.50 -5.91 39.53
N ALA A 133 -31.78 -5.73 39.23
CA ALA A 133 -32.65 -4.89 40.03
C ALA A 133 -32.76 -5.50 41.44
N LEU A 134 -32.41 -4.72 42.45
CA LEU A 134 -32.88 -4.86 43.83
C LEU A 134 -33.56 -3.55 44.21
#